data_AF-W9TEQ2-F1
#
_entry.id   AF-W9TEQ2-F1
#
_cell.length_a   1.000
_cell.length_b   1.000
_cell.length_c   1.000
_cell.angle_alpha   90.00
_cell.angle_beta   90.00
_cell.angle_gamma   90.00
#
_symmetry.space_group_name_H-M   'P 1'
#
loop_
_entity.id
_entity.type
_entity.pdbx_description
1 polymer ?
#
loop_
_entity_poly.entity_id
_entity_poly.type
_entity_poly.pdbx_seq_one_letter_code
_entity_poly.pdbx_strand_id
1 'polypeptide(L)' 'MAQSLRVRFGQAIPVVMITADRSDQCRKQLQGFGVPVLNKPVKAGKMRSALSHLLGEKTAAQQA' A
#
# COMPACT_ATOMS: atom_id res chain seq x y z
N MET A 1 6.40 -9.35 -3.84
CA MET A 1 5.84 -8.38 -4.80
C MET A 1 6.33 -6.96 -4.54
N ALA A 2 5.90 -6.26 -3.48
CA ALA A 2 6.32 -4.87 -3.20
C ALA A 2 7.86 -4.73 -3.08
N GLN A 3 8.51 -5.65 -2.38
CA GLN A 3 9.97 -5.66 -2.25
C GLN A 3 10.69 -5.78 -3.60
N SER A 4 10.18 -6.61 -4.51
CA SER A 4 10.76 -6.79 -5.85
C SER A 4 10.72 -5.51 -6.67
N LEU A 5 9.64 -4.70 -6.55
CA LEU A 5 9.56 -3.39 -7.17
C LEU A 5 10.61 -2.44 -6.58
N ARG A 6 10.72 -2.38 -5.24
CA ARG A 6 11.70 -1.52 -4.58
C ARG A 6 13.14 -1.85 -4.98
N VAL A 7 13.49 -3.14 -5.01
CA VAL A 7 14.81 -3.61 -5.46
C VAL A 7 15.05 -3.25 -6.93
N ARG A 8 14.08 -3.53 -7.82
CA ARG A 8 14.20 -3.26 -9.26
C ARG A 8 14.44 -1.79 -9.56
N PHE A 9 13.80 -0.89 -8.82
CA PHE A 9 13.89 0.55 -9.06
C PHE A 9 14.88 1.26 -8.12
N GLY A 10 15.52 0.55 -7.19
CA GLY A 10 16.41 1.14 -6.19
C GLY A 10 15.74 2.21 -5.32
N GLN A 11 14.42 2.13 -5.12
CA GLN A 11 13.63 3.18 -4.48
C GLN A 11 12.64 2.61 -3.47
N ALA A 12 12.43 3.34 -2.38
CA ALA A 12 11.35 3.07 -1.43
C ALA A 12 9.99 3.49 -2.03
N ILE A 13 9.53 2.75 -3.04
CA ILE A 13 8.24 2.99 -3.70
C ILE A 13 7.11 2.71 -2.69
N PRO A 14 6.23 3.70 -2.42
CA PRO A 14 5.02 3.49 -1.62
C PRO A 14 4.06 2.54 -2.35
N VAL A 15 3.45 1.61 -1.62
CA VAL A 15 2.58 0.59 -2.21
C VAL A 15 1.29 0.47 -1.40
N VAL A 16 0.15 0.40 -2.10
CA VAL A 16 -1.14 -0.03 -1.57
C VAL A 16 -1.68 -1.16 -2.43
N MET A 17 -2.18 -2.22 -1.81
CA MET A 17 -2.85 -3.32 -2.49
C MET A 17 -4.32 -2.99 -2.72
N ILE A 18 -4.87 -3.30 -3.89
CA ILE A 18 -6.31 -3.20 -4.17
C ILE A 18 -6.82 -4.57 -4.62
N THR A 19 -7.70 -5.19 -3.84
CA THR A 19 -8.21 -6.56 -4.12
C THR A 19 -9.73 -6.62 -4.11
N ALA A 20 -10.33 -7.51 -4.91
CA ALA A 20 -11.74 -7.88 -4.79
C ALA A 20 -11.93 -9.13 -3.92
N ASP A 21 -10.83 -9.81 -3.56
CA ASP A 21 -10.84 -11.00 -2.72
C ASP A 21 -11.10 -10.62 -1.26
N ARG A 22 -12.22 -11.12 -0.73
CA ARG A 22 -12.66 -10.85 0.64
C ARG A 22 -12.44 -12.03 1.58
N SER A 23 -11.79 -13.10 1.10
CA SER A 23 -11.53 -14.30 1.89
C SER A 23 -10.62 -14.02 3.08
N ASP A 24 -10.81 -14.76 4.17
CA ASP A 24 -9.95 -14.66 5.35
C ASP A 24 -8.51 -15.10 5.08
N GLN A 25 -8.33 -16.06 4.17
CA GLN A 25 -7.02 -16.50 3.72
C GLN A 25 -6.25 -15.33 3.08
N CYS A 26 -6.88 -14.62 2.14
CA CYS A 26 -6.28 -13.47 1.49
C CYS A 26 -5.93 -12.38 2.50
N ARG A 27 -6.84 -12.08 3.45
CA ARG A 27 -6.58 -11.11 4.52
C ARG A 27 -5.35 -11.47 5.37
N LYS A 28 -5.25 -12.74 5.81
CA LYS A 28 -4.11 -13.22 6.61
C LYS A 28 -2.80 -13.13 5.84
N GLN A 29 -2.80 -13.54 4.57
CA GLN A 29 -1.63 -13.43 3.70
C GLN A 29 -1.21 -11.97 3.53
N LEU A 30 -2.17 -11.07 3.33
CA LEU A 30 -1.90 -9.64 3.10
C LEU A 30 -1.41 -8.89 4.35
N GLN A 31 -1.86 -9.28 5.54
CA GLN A 31 -1.35 -8.72 6.81
C GLN A 31 0.17 -8.90 6.96
N GLY A 32 0.72 -10.02 6.47
CA GLY A 32 2.15 -10.31 6.57
C GLY A 32 3.05 -9.45 5.66
N PHE A 33 2.49 -8.76 4.66
CA PHE A 33 3.28 -8.00 3.68
C PHE A 33 3.53 -6.52 4.08
N GLY A 34 2.91 -6.04 5.17
CA GLY A 34 3.13 -4.68 5.66
C GLY A 34 2.74 -3.57 4.67
N VAL A 35 1.79 -3.85 3.76
CA VAL A 35 1.25 -2.87 2.82
C VAL A 35 -0.23 -2.60 3.13
N PRO A 36 -0.70 -1.34 3.06
CA PRO A 36 -2.12 -1.05 3.16
C PRO A 36 -2.94 -1.82 2.12
N VAL A 37 -4.14 -2.28 2.49
CA VAL A 37 -5.04 -3.03 1.61
C VAL A 37 -6.38 -2.32 1.48
N LEU A 38 -6.83 -2.10 0.25
CA LEU A 38 -8.14 -1.59 -0.10
C LEU A 38 -8.97 -2.67 -0.79
N ASN A 39 -10.17 -2.91 -0.27
CA ASN A 39 -11.12 -3.82 -0.92
C ASN A 39 -11.93 -3.09 -1.99
N LYS A 40 -12.15 -3.75 -3.13
CA LYS A 40 -13.04 -3.28 -4.18
C LYS A 40 -14.52 -3.49 -3.79
N PRO A 41 -15.44 -2.61 -4.22
CA PRO A 41 -15.17 -1.34 -4.89
C PRO A 41 -14.56 -0.31 -3.93
N VAL A 42 -13.58 0.47 -4.41
CA VAL A 42 -12.88 1.46 -3.57
C VAL A 42 -13.63 2.79 -3.65
N LYS A 43 -14.12 3.28 -2.51
CA LYS A 43 -14.70 4.62 -2.41
C LYS A 43 -13.62 5.68 -2.59
N ALA A 44 -13.93 6.77 -3.31
CA ALA A 44 -12.99 7.85 -3.58
C ALA A 44 -12.34 8.43 -2.30
N GLY A 45 -13.11 8.63 -1.22
CA GLY A 45 -12.58 9.11 0.06
C GLY A 45 -11.51 8.18 0.66
N LYS A 46 -11.71 6.86 0.56
CA LYS A 46 -10.78 5.86 1.08
C LYS A 46 -9.49 5.81 0.26
N MET A 47 -9.60 5.93 -1.06
CA MET A 47 -8.43 6.04 -1.94
C MET A 47 -7.62 7.30 -1.65
N ARG A 48 -8.30 8.46 -1.54
CA ARG A 48 -7.64 9.73 -1.21
C ARG A 48 -6.88 9.64 0.11
N SER A 49 -7.51 9.14 1.17
CA SER A 49 -6.87 8.95 2.47
C SER A 49 -5.63 8.05 2.39
N ALA A 50 -5.72 6.91 1.67
CA ALA A 50 -4.58 6.02 1.50
C ALA A 50 -3.41 6.68 0.75
N LEU A 51 -3.70 7.42 -0.32
CA LEU A 51 -2.67 8.14 -1.09
C LEU A 51 -2.04 9.28 -0.27
N SER A 52 -2.84 10.06 0.46
CA SER A 52 -2.33 11.12 1.32
C SER A 52 -1.38 10.59 2.39
N HIS A 53 -1.69 9.44 3.00
CA HIS A 53 -0.78 8.80 3.95
C HIS A 53 0.51 8.33 3.27
N LEU A 54 0.39 7.55 2.19
CA LEU A 54 1.54 6.95 1.50
C LEU A 54 2.51 7.97 0.88
N LEU A 55 1.99 9.09 0.40
CA LEU A 55 2.78 10.14 -0.24
C LEU A 55 3.20 11.23 0.75
N GLY A 56 2.42 11.46 1.81
CA GLY A 56 2.74 12.42 2.87
C GLY A 56 3.89 11.96 3.76
N GLU A 57 4.02 10.66 4.04
CA GLU A 57 5.15 10.10 4.80
C GLU A 57 6.50 10.29 4.09
N LYS A 58 6.50 10.38 2.75
CA LYS A 58 7.72 10.57 1.96
C LYS A 58 8.39 11.91 2.25
N THR A 59 7.60 12.95 2.54
CA THR A 59 8.10 14.30 2.86
C THR A 59 8.82 14.33 4.21
N ALA A 60 8.34 13.59 5.22
CA ALA A 60 8.97 13.56 6.54
C ALA A 60 10.29 12.77 6.55
N ALA A 61 10.38 11.68 5.79
CA ALA A 61 11.59 10.86 5.69
C ALA A 61 12.71 11.47 4.82
N GLN A 62 12.41 12.55 4.08
CA GLN A 62 13.38 13.29 3.23
C GLN A 62 13.85 14.61 3.86
N GLN A 63 13.42 14.92 5.08
CA GLN A 63 13.76 16.14 5.82
C GLN A 63 14.64 15.90 7.06
N ALA A 64 15.25 14.70 7.18
CA ALA A 64 16.16 14.32 8.26
C ALA A 64 17.56 13.98 7.72
#